data_AF-A0A969HTB1-F1
#
_entry.id   AF-A0A969HTB1-F1
#
_cell.length_a   1.000
_cell.length_b   1.000
_cell.length_c   1.000
_cell.angle_alpha   90.00
_cell.angle_beta   90.00
_cell.angle_gamma   90.00
#
_symmetry.space_group_name_H-M   'P 1'
#
loop_
_entity.id
_entity.type
_entity.pdbx_description
1 polymer ?
#
loop_
_entity_poly.entity_id
_entity_poly.type
_entity_poly.pdbx_seq_one_letter_code
_entity_poly.pdbx_strand_id
1 'polypeptide(L)'
;MWSNFFKRTNGKQAEKTPPLMADLHHNVLREGDTVQALRYGLGKCRVIIIDGIYHYESLESGEKVSWIKMIDAATDLQKVKKI
;
A
#
# COMPACT_ATOMS: atom_id res chain seq x y z
N MET A 1 37.43 -18.95 -34.16
CA MET A 1 37.12 -17.74 -33.38
C MET A 1 35.60 -17.67 -33.22
N TRP A 2 35.07 -18.14 -32.10
CA TRP A 2 33.63 -18.09 -31.82
C TRP A 2 33.29 -16.74 -31.18
N SER A 3 32.45 -15.97 -31.85
CA SER A 3 32.06 -14.62 -31.43
C SER A 3 31.12 -14.66 -30.22
N ASN A 4 31.49 -13.92 -29.19
CA ASN A 4 30.69 -13.63 -28.00
C ASN A 4 29.31 -13.11 -28.36
N PHE A 5 28.26 -13.84 -27.98
CA PHE A 5 26.88 -13.38 -28.04
C PHE A 5 26.38 -13.03 -26.63
N PHE A 6 26.83 -11.88 -26.11
CA PHE A 6 26.25 -11.30 -24.90
C PHE A 6 24.88 -10.71 -25.25
N LYS A 7 23.83 -11.50 -25.03
CA LYS A 7 22.44 -11.03 -25.07
C LYS A 7 22.21 -10.12 -23.87
N ARG A 8 22.33 -8.80 -24.07
CA ARG A 8 21.90 -7.79 -23.10
C ARG A 8 20.42 -7.99 -22.81
N THR A 9 20.08 -8.44 -21.61
CA THR A 9 18.72 -8.39 -21.10
C THR A 9 18.38 -6.92 -20.84
N ASN A 10 17.41 -6.40 -21.60
CA ASN A 10 16.78 -5.10 -21.33
C ASN A 10 16.28 -5.09 -19.88
N GLY A 11 16.95 -4.35 -19.02
CA GLY A 11 16.47 -4.02 -17.69
C GLY A 11 15.23 -3.15 -17.84
N LYS A 12 14.06 -3.78 -17.85
CA LYS A 12 12.80 -3.08 -17.62
C LYS A 12 12.94 -2.45 -16.24
N GLN A 13 13.02 -1.11 -16.21
CA GLN A 13 12.82 -0.35 -14.98
C GLN A 13 11.50 -0.86 -14.40
N ALA A 14 11.57 -1.63 -13.32
CA ALA A 14 10.38 -1.99 -12.58
C ALA A 14 9.83 -0.66 -12.05
N GLU A 15 8.80 -0.13 -12.71
CA GLU A 15 7.93 0.86 -12.09
C GLU A 15 7.65 0.32 -10.69
N LYS A 16 8.02 1.09 -9.67
CA LYS A 16 7.92 0.66 -8.27
C LYS A 16 6.43 0.54 -7.94
N THR A 17 5.82 -0.56 -8.34
CA THR A 17 4.43 -0.85 -8.03
C THR A 17 4.36 -0.90 -6.51
N PRO A 18 3.60 0.01 -5.89
CA PRO A 18 3.50 -0.02 -4.45
C PRO A 18 2.90 -1.38 -4.03
N PRO A 19 3.33 -1.93 -2.89
CA PRO A 19 2.96 -3.28 -2.46
C PRO A 19 1.44 -3.46 -2.46
N LEU A 20 0.96 -4.59 -2.99
CA LEU A 20 -0.46 -4.91 -2.97
C LEU A 20 -0.96 -4.94 -1.53
N MET A 21 -1.81 -3.98 -1.19
CA MET A 21 -2.37 -3.81 0.13
C MET A 21 -3.84 -4.23 0.09
N ALA A 22 -4.28 -5.03 1.05
CA ALA A 22 -5.66 -5.49 1.15
C ALA A 22 -6.24 -5.25 2.53
N ASP A 23 -7.55 -5.02 2.57
CA ASP A 23 -8.32 -4.87 3.81
C ASP A 23 -8.59 -6.23 4.48
N LEU A 24 -9.30 -6.23 5.62
CA LEU A 24 -9.69 -7.45 6.34
C LEU A 24 -10.57 -8.43 5.55
N HIS A 25 -11.17 -7.98 4.45
CA HIS A 25 -12.04 -8.77 3.58
C HIS A 25 -11.34 -9.12 2.25
N HIS A 26 -10.01 -8.97 2.18
CA HIS A 26 -9.21 -9.16 0.97
C HIS A 26 -9.55 -8.20 -0.19
N ASN A 27 -10.21 -7.08 0.09
CA ASN A 27 -10.40 -6.04 -0.91
C ASN A 27 -9.10 -5.30 -1.14
N VAL A 28 -8.67 -5.20 -2.39
CA VAL A 28 -7.47 -4.45 -2.76
C VAL A 28 -7.70 -2.96 -2.52
N LEU A 29 -6.74 -2.35 -1.83
CA LEU A 29 -6.67 -0.93 -1.54
C LEU A 29 -5.73 -0.25 -2.52
N ARG A 30 -6.17 0.90 -3.02
CA ARG A 30 -5.42 1.77 -3.93
C ARG A 30 -5.42 3.20 -3.41
N GLU A 31 -4.49 4.00 -3.91
CA GLU A 31 -4.49 5.43 -3.64
C GLU A 31 -5.84 6.05 -4.02
N GLY A 32 -6.36 6.93 -3.14
CA GLY A 32 -7.64 7.58 -3.31
C GLY A 32 -8.83 6.81 -2.72
N ASP A 33 -8.69 5.52 -2.40
CA ASP A 33 -9.75 4.77 -1.75
C ASP A 33 -10.07 5.34 -0.37
N THR A 34 -11.35 5.25 0.01
CA THR A 34 -11.80 5.57 1.37
C THR A 34 -11.97 4.27 2.16
N VAL A 35 -11.46 4.25 3.38
CA VAL A 35 -11.50 3.09 4.27
C VAL A 35 -11.89 3.52 5.67
N GLN A 36 -12.53 2.62 6.41
CA GLN A 36 -12.68 2.74 7.85
C GLN A 36 -11.43 2.19 8.53
N ALA A 37 -10.70 3.02 9.27
CA ALA A 37 -9.64 2.55 10.15
C ALA A 37 -10.24 1.91 11.39
N LEU A 38 -9.77 0.71 11.72
CA LEU A 38 -10.19 -0.04 12.91
C LEU A 38 -9.11 -0.03 14.01
N ARG A 39 -8.10 0.84 13.86
CA ARG A 39 -6.97 1.01 14.78
C ARG A 39 -6.77 2.48 15.08
N TYR A 40 -6.25 2.79 16.26
CA TYR A 40 -5.89 4.14 16.71
C TYR A 40 -7.05 5.16 16.73
N GLY A 41 -8.31 4.74 16.55
CA GLY A 41 -9.46 5.64 16.59
C GLY A 41 -9.52 6.66 15.45
N LEU A 42 -8.84 6.41 14.31
CA LEU A 42 -8.73 7.37 13.21
C LEU A 42 -10.03 7.60 12.42
N GLY A 43 -11.06 6.76 12.63
CA GLY A 43 -12.33 6.89 11.94
C GLY A 43 -12.22 6.61 10.43
N LYS A 44 -12.88 7.44 9.62
CA LYS A 44 -12.79 7.35 8.15
C LYS A 44 -11.46 7.92 7.67
N CYS A 45 -10.77 7.16 6.83
CA CYS A 45 -9.47 7.52 6.29
C CYS A 45 -9.46 7.45 4.77
N ARG A 46 -8.65 8.30 4.15
CA ARG A 46 -8.29 8.22 2.74
C ARG A 46 -6.92 7.57 2.60
N VAL A 47 -6.78 6.66 1.65
CA VAL A 47 -5.50 6.08 1.27
C VAL A 47 -4.74 7.08 0.40
N ILE A 48 -3.54 7.46 0.81
CA ILE A 48 -2.66 8.37 0.07
C ILE A 48 -1.28 7.73 -0.08
N ILE A 49 -0.52 8.13 -1.10
CA ILE A 49 0.87 7.71 -1.26
C ILE A 49 1.79 8.88 -0.95
N ILE A 50 2.74 8.67 -0.05
CA ILE A 50 3.80 9.64 0.30
C ILE A 50 5.13 8.92 0.08
N ASP A 51 6.00 9.48 -0.75
CA ASP A 51 7.32 8.91 -1.07
C ASP A 51 7.29 7.45 -1.57
N GLY A 52 6.19 7.07 -2.25
CA GLY A 52 5.98 5.70 -2.74
C GLY A 52 5.50 4.69 -1.69
N ILE A 53 5.13 5.17 -0.49
CA ILE A 53 4.63 4.38 0.63
C ILE A 53 3.16 4.73 0.88
N TYR A 54 2.33 3.74 1.22
CA TYR A 54 0.93 3.98 1.59
C TYR A 54 0.80 4.61 2.98
N HIS A 55 -0.07 5.60 3.08
CA HIS A 55 -0.50 6.20 4.33
C HIS A 55 -2.02 6.32 4.35
N TYR A 56 -2.57 6.33 5.56
CA TYR A 56 -3.97 6.61 5.82
C TYR A 56 -4.07 8.00 6.43
N GLU A 57 -4.82 8.87 5.79
CA GLU A 57 -5.13 10.21 6.29
C GLU A 57 -6.57 10.23 6.83
N SER A 58 -6.74 10.48 8.12
CA SER A 58 -8.06 10.63 8.72
C SER A 58 -8.78 11.83 8.11
N LEU A 59 -9.99 11.61 7.64
CA LEU A 59 -10.87 12.67 7.12
C LEU A 59 -11.46 13.55 8.23
N GLU A 60 -11.40 13.08 9.48
CA GLU A 60 -11.96 13.79 10.64
C GLU A 60 -10.91 14.66 11.32
N SER A 61 -9.71 14.12 11.57
CA SER A 61 -8.64 14.83 12.29
C SER A 61 -7.52 15.34 11.40
N GLY A 62 -7.39 14.84 10.16
CA GLY A 62 -6.22 15.07 9.29
C GLY A 62 -4.97 14.30 9.71
N GLU A 63 -5.06 13.43 10.73
CA GLU A 63 -3.94 12.62 11.19
C GLU A 63 -3.50 11.60 10.14
N LYS A 64 -2.17 11.44 9.98
CA LYS A 64 -1.58 10.53 8.99
C LYS A 64 -0.87 9.38 9.67
N VAL A 65 -1.25 8.16 9.29
CA VAL A 65 -0.64 6.93 9.82
C VAL A 65 -0.10 6.07 8.68
N SER A 66 1.15 5.63 8.82
CA SER A 66 1.79 4.74 7.85
C SER A 66 1.13 3.36 7.86
N TRP A 67 0.95 2.77 6.68
CA TRP A 67 0.35 1.45 6.50
C TRP A 67 1.04 0.34 7.30
N ILE A 68 2.34 0.47 7.56
CA ILE A 68 3.12 -0.50 8.36
C ILE A 68 2.53 -0.62 9.78
N LYS A 69 2.06 0.49 10.36
CA LYS A 69 1.44 0.50 11.71
C LYS A 69 0.04 -0.12 11.72
N MET A 70 -0.55 -0.32 10.54
CA MET A 70 -1.91 -0.83 10.37
C MET A 70 -1.95 -2.31 10.01
N ILE A 71 -0.79 -2.95 9.80
CA ILE A 71 -0.70 -4.40 9.59
C ILE A 71 -1.15 -5.14 10.87
N ASP A 72 -2.02 -6.11 10.68
CA ASP A 72 -2.45 -7.05 11.72
C ASP A 72 -1.46 -8.22 11.79
N ALA A 73 -0.86 -8.44 12.95
CA ALA A 73 0.19 -9.43 13.12
C ALA A 73 -0.28 -10.89 12.96
N ALA A 74 -1.59 -11.16 13.03
CA ALA A 74 -2.12 -12.52 12.91
C ALA A 74 -2.52 -12.88 11.47
N THR A 75 -2.85 -11.87 10.65
CA THR A 75 -3.39 -12.06 9.30
C THR A 75 -2.54 -11.44 8.19
N ASP A 76 -1.56 -10.61 8.54
CA ASP A 76 -0.77 -9.77 7.62
C ASP A 76 -1.63 -8.84 6.73
N LEU A 77 -2.93 -8.73 7.02
CA LEU A 77 -3.86 -7.83 6.36
C LEU A 77 -3.86 -6.47 7.05
N GLN A 78 -4.36 -5.45 6.35
CA GLN A 78 -4.56 -4.15 6.96
C GLN A 78 -5.76 -4.19 7.90
N LYS A 79 -5.62 -3.60 9.09
CA LYS A 79 -6.69 -3.42 10.08
C LYS A 79 -7.65 -2.29 9.69
N VAL A 80 -8.14 -2.35 8.46
CA VAL A 80 -9.07 -1.39 7.87
C VAL A 80 -10.16 -2.14 7.11
N LYS A 81 -11.24 -1.43 6.77
CA LYS A 81 -12.34 -1.95 5.95
C LYS A 81 -12.63 -0.96 4.83
N LYS A 82 -12.65 -1.41 3.58
CA LYS A 82 -13.03 -0.55 2.45
C LYS A 82 -14.50 -0.14 2.55
N ILE A 83 -14.81 1.11 2.22
CA ILE A 83 -16.17 1.69 2.20
C ILE A 83 -16.54 2.04 0.76
#